data_AF-A0A1F7NET1-F1
#
_entry.id   AF-A0A1F7NET1-F1
#
_cell.length_a   1.000
_cell.length_b   1.000
_cell.length_c   1.000
_cell.angle_alpha   90.00
_cell.angle_beta   90.00
_cell.angle_gamma   90.00
#
_symmetry.space_group_name_H-M   'P 1'
#
loop_
_entity.id
_entity.type
_entity.pdbx_description
1 polymer ?
#
loop_
_entity_poly.entity_id
_entity_poly.type
_entity_poly.pdbx_seq_one_letter_code
_entity_poly.pdbx_strand_id
1 'polypeptide(L)'
;MIGLVQATEAVKLLVGFGDPLIGRLLTFDALGMRFREVKLRRDPNCPLCGKTPTITDLSIHAEGAGQACAIGDNGPTHAFGVGAPSAAVGAPAAKPGS
;
A
#
# COMPACT_ATOMS: atom_id res chain seq x y z
N MET A 1 9.47 -14.29 -2.77
CA MET A 1 10.18 -14.09 -1.48
C MET A 1 9.62 -12.92 -0.67
N ILE A 2 9.60 -11.68 -1.20
CA ILE A 2 9.15 -10.49 -0.43
C ILE A 2 7.74 -10.63 0.16
N GLY A 3 6.78 -11.13 -0.60
CA GLY A 3 5.41 -11.34 -0.10
C GLY A 3 5.33 -12.31 1.09
N LEU A 4 6.18 -13.33 1.12
CA LEU A 4 6.25 -14.25 2.27
C LEU A 4 6.84 -13.56 3.50
N VAL A 5 7.89 -12.75 3.31
CA VAL A 5 8.46 -11.93 4.38
C VAL A 5 7.40 -10.99 4.97
N GLN A 6 6.64 -10.31 4.12
CA GLN A 6 5.53 -9.45 4.55
C GLN A 6 4.44 -10.25 5.30
N ALA A 7 4.07 -11.42 4.79
CA ALA A 7 3.08 -12.29 5.46
C ALA A 7 3.57 -12.75 6.83
N THR A 8 4.85 -13.11 6.96
CA THR A 8 5.45 -13.49 8.24
C THR A 8 5.46 -12.31 9.23
N GLU A 9 5.78 -11.09 8.79
CA GLU A 9 5.66 -9.90 9.65
C GLU A 9 4.22 -9.65 10.11
N ALA A 10 3.24 -9.83 9.22
CA ALA A 10 1.84 -9.72 9.58
C ALA A 10 1.44 -10.73 10.66
N VAL A 11 1.88 -12.00 10.53
CA VAL A 11 1.63 -13.03 11.55
C VAL A 11 2.27 -12.67 12.90
N LYS A 12 3.51 -12.17 12.91
CA LYS A 12 4.17 -11.71 14.16
C LYS A 12 3.36 -10.62 14.86
N LEU A 13 2.83 -9.66 14.10
CA LEU A 13 1.98 -8.60 14.64
C LEU A 13 0.65 -9.13 15.17
N LEU A 14 0.00 -10.06 14.45
CA LEU A 14 -1.29 -10.63 14.85
C LEU A 14 -1.20 -11.47 16.13
N VAL A 15 -0.11 -12.22 16.30
CA VAL A 15 0.09 -13.11 17.46
C VAL A 15 0.80 -12.40 18.62
N GLY A 16 1.39 -11.23 18.37
CA GLY A 16 2.14 -10.47 19.38
C GLY A 16 3.43 -11.16 19.82
N PHE A 17 4.04 -11.97 18.95
CA PHE A 17 5.23 -12.78 19.26
C PHE A 17 6.42 -12.44 18.36
N GLY A 18 7.63 -12.57 18.92
CA GLY A 18 8.89 -12.29 18.25
C GLY A 18 9.26 -10.79 18.26
N ASP A 19 10.27 -10.44 17.46
CA ASP A 19 10.68 -9.05 17.23
C ASP A 19 10.26 -8.63 15.81
N PRO A 20 9.12 -7.91 15.65
CA PRO A 20 8.67 -7.42 14.34
C PRO A 20 9.60 -6.32 13.82
N LEU A 21 9.66 -6.14 12.50
CA LEU A 21 10.50 -5.14 11.82
C LEU A 21 10.01 -3.69 12.00
N ILE A 22 9.33 -3.37 13.11
CA ILE A 22 8.81 -2.03 13.39
C ILE A 22 9.97 -1.03 13.46
N GLY A 23 9.84 0.06 12.69
CA GLY A 23 10.87 1.11 12.61
C GLY A 23 12.15 0.65 11.89
N ARG A 24 12.09 -0.45 11.13
CA ARG A 24 13.20 -0.97 10.32
C ARG A 24 12.71 -1.21 8.90
N LEU A 25 13.52 -0.78 7.92
CA LEU A 25 13.32 -1.10 6.51
C LEU A 25 14.25 -2.26 6.14
N LEU A 26 13.67 -3.37 5.70
CA LEU A 26 14.42 -4.50 5.16
C LEU A 26 14.55 -4.35 3.65
N THR A 27 15.79 -4.23 3.17
CA THR A 27 16.11 -4.21 1.74
C THR A 27 16.66 -5.58 1.32
N PHE A 28 16.20 -6.07 0.18
CA PHE A 28 16.68 -7.31 -0.45
C PHE A 28 17.33 -7.00 -1.80
N ASP A 29 18.64 -7.22 -1.89
CA ASP A 29 19.40 -7.19 -3.13
C ASP A 29 19.40 -8.61 -3.72
N ALA A 30 18.63 -8.80 -4.79
CA ALA A 30 18.44 -10.09 -5.42
C ALA A 30 19.65 -10.57 -6.22
N LEU A 31 20.45 -9.65 -6.79
CA LEU A 31 21.63 -10.01 -7.58
C LEU A 31 22.75 -10.51 -6.66
N GLY A 32 22.93 -9.84 -5.53
CA GLY A 32 23.93 -10.24 -4.52
C GLY A 32 23.40 -11.22 -3.47
N MET A 33 22.10 -11.53 -3.46
CA MET A 33 21.42 -12.32 -2.42
C MET A 33 21.66 -11.78 -1.00
N ARG A 34 21.58 -10.46 -0.82
CA ARG A 34 21.87 -9.78 0.45
C ARG A 34 20.61 -9.20 1.07
N PHE A 35 20.47 -9.41 2.37
CA PHE A 35 19.51 -8.69 3.21
C PHE A 35 20.23 -7.64 4.02
N ARG A 36 19.63 -6.45 4.10
CA ARG A 36 20.12 -5.37 4.95
C ARG A 36 18.96 -4.69 5.64
N GLU A 37 19.10 -4.48 6.94
CA GLU A 37 18.18 -3.68 7.73
C GLU A 37 18.69 -2.24 7.84
N VAL A 38 17.80 -1.28 7.68
CA VAL A 38 18.05 0.13 7.87
C VAL A 38 17.07 0.65 8.91
N LYS A 39 17.57 1.28 9.98
CA LYS A 39 16.72 1.87 11.00
C LYS A 39 16.02 3.11 10.45
N LEU A 40 14.68 3.11 10.48
CA LEU A 40 13.85 4.22 10.05
C LEU A 40 13.32 4.97 11.27
N ARG A 41 13.64 6.26 11.35
CA ARG A 41 13.19 7.14 12.44
C ARG A 41 12.05 8.01 11.93
N ARG A 42 11.05 8.24 12.78
CA ARG A 42 10.00 9.24 12.51
C ARG A 42 10.65 10.62 12.41
N ASP A 43 10.34 11.34 11.35
CA ASP A 43 10.71 12.74 11.22
C ASP A 43 9.72 13.60 12.03
N PRO A 44 10.18 14.37 13.04
CA PRO A 44 9.30 15.25 13.82
C PRO A 44 8.65 16.35 12.97
N ASN A 45 9.25 16.70 11.83
CA ASN A 45 8.77 17.72 10.90
C ASN A 45 7.99 17.13 9.71
N CYS A 46 7.65 15.83 9.76
CA CYS A 46 6.87 15.20 8.69
C CYS A 46 5.53 15.94 8.49
N PRO A 47 5.20 16.42 7.28
CA PRO A 47 3.97 17.18 7.06
C PRO A 47 2.70 16.32 7.23
N LEU A 48 2.82 14.99 7.26
CA LEU A 48 1.71 14.07 7.46
C LEU A 48 1.54 13.64 8.92
N CYS A 49 2.62 13.18 9.56
CA CYS A 49 2.56 12.61 10.91
C CYS A 49 3.54 13.26 11.89
N GLY A 50 4.08 14.43 11.58
CA GLY A 50 4.95 15.19 12.49
C GLY A 50 4.18 15.81 13.66
N LYS A 51 4.86 16.65 14.45
CA LYS A 51 4.23 17.36 15.58
C LYS A 51 3.19 18.40 15.13
N THR A 52 3.38 18.93 13.92
CA THR A 52 2.51 19.95 13.32
C THR A 52 2.17 19.52 11.89
N PRO A 53 1.20 18.61 11.71
CA PRO A 53 0.83 18.11 10.39
C PRO A 53 0.17 19.22 9.56
N THR A 54 0.55 19.30 8.28
CA THR A 54 -0.03 20.22 7.29
C THR A 54 -0.86 19.48 6.24
N ILE A 55 -0.65 18.18 6.06
CA ILE A 55 -1.47 17.31 5.22
C ILE A 55 -2.51 16.67 6.13
N THR A 56 -3.76 17.11 6.02
CA THR A 56 -4.86 16.69 6.90
C THR A 56 -5.96 15.93 6.19
N ASP A 57 -5.99 15.97 4.85
CA ASP A 57 -6.96 15.25 4.04
C ASP A 57 -6.25 14.33 3.03
N LEU A 58 -6.65 13.06 3.03
CA LEU A 58 -6.19 12.01 2.12
C LEU A 58 -7.36 11.33 1.40
N SER A 59 -8.55 11.94 1.43
CA SER A 59 -9.78 11.39 0.87
C SER A 59 -9.67 11.03 -0.61
N ILE A 60 -8.80 11.70 -1.36
CA ILE A 60 -8.46 11.41 -2.76
C ILE A 60 -7.93 9.98 -3.00
N HIS A 61 -7.55 9.26 -1.94
CA HIS A 61 -7.04 7.89 -2.00
C HIS A 61 -8.00 6.85 -1.38
N ALA A 62 -9.21 7.25 -0.97
CA ALA A 62 -10.14 6.41 -0.22
C ALA A 62 -10.68 5.22 -1.00
N GLU A 63 -10.75 5.31 -2.34
CA GLU A 63 -11.29 4.27 -3.22
C GLU A 63 -10.34 3.05 -3.38
N GLY A 64 -9.15 3.12 -2.79
CA GLY A 64 -8.20 2.01 -2.69
C GLY A 64 -7.34 1.80 -3.93
N ALA A 65 -6.33 0.94 -3.78
CA ALA A 65 -5.32 0.63 -4.81
C ALA A 65 -5.88 -0.07 -6.06
N GLY A 66 -7.16 -0.44 -6.07
CA GLY A 66 -7.82 -1.09 -7.22
C GLY A 66 -7.81 -0.21 -8.46
N GLN A 67 -8.10 1.09 -8.32
CA GLN A 67 -8.04 2.06 -9.42
C GLN A 67 -6.59 2.34 -9.86
N ALA A 68 -5.65 2.35 -8.91
CA ALA A 68 -4.24 2.65 -9.16
C ALA A 68 -3.49 1.51 -9.87
N CYS A 69 -3.88 0.26 -9.61
CA CYS A 69 -3.36 -0.93 -10.29
C CYS A 69 -4.21 -1.36 -11.48
N ALA A 70 -5.32 -0.66 -11.78
CA ALA A 70 -6.09 -0.90 -12.98
C ALA A 70 -5.20 -0.58 -14.19
N ILE A 71 -4.75 -1.62 -14.90
CA ILE A 71 -4.22 -1.44 -16.24
C ILE A 71 -5.39 -0.94 -17.07
N GLY A 72 -5.43 0.37 -17.29
CA GLY A 72 -6.33 0.94 -18.29
C GLY A 72 -6.06 0.31 -19.65
N ASP A 73 -7.06 0.37 -20.51
CA ASP A 73 -7.13 -0.04 -21.91
C ASP A 73 -6.01 0.52 -22.84
N ASN A 74 -5.04 1.27 -22.29
CA ASN A 74 -3.87 1.81 -22.99
C ASN A 74 -2.53 1.14 -22.62
N GLY A 75 -2.53 0.01 -21.89
CA GLY A 75 -1.30 -0.78 -21.65
C GLY A 75 -0.87 -1.60 -22.87
N PRO A 76 0.43 -1.84 -23.12
CA PRO A 76 0.87 -2.75 -24.17
C PRO A 76 0.29 -4.14 -23.86
N THR A 77 -0.43 -4.71 -24.84
CA THR A 77 -1.15 -5.99 -24.77
C THR A 77 -0.19 -7.18 -24.58
N HIS A 78 0.45 -7.30 -23.43
CA HIS A 78 1.05 -8.54 -22.97
C HIS A 78 0.05 -9.18 -22.02
N ALA A 79 -0.71 -10.12 -22.58
CA ALA A 79 -1.73 -10.89 -21.90
C ALA A 79 -1.17 -11.60 -20.67
N PHE A 80 -1.42 -11.05 -19.49
CA PHE A 80 -1.45 -11.83 -18.26
C PHE A 80 -2.91 -11.92 -17.82
N GLY A 81 -3.54 -13.04 -18.20
CA GLY A 81 -4.94 -13.30 -17.89
C GLY A 81 -5.14 -13.39 -16.38
N VAL A 82 -5.80 -12.38 -15.83
CA VAL A 82 -6.59 -12.50 -14.62
C VAL A 82 -7.90 -11.81 -14.90
N GLY A 83 -8.89 -12.59 -15.33
CA GLY A 83 -10.26 -12.12 -15.43
C GLY A 83 -10.76 -11.78 -14.03
N ALA A 84 -11.12 -10.52 -13.80
CA ALA A 84 -12.00 -10.13 -12.70
C ALA A 84 -13.43 -10.03 -13.23
N PRO A 85 -14.45 -10.51 -12.49
CA PRO A 85 -15.83 -10.40 -12.91
C PRO A 85 -16.29 -8.94 -12.83
N SER A 86 -16.87 -8.45 -13.92
CA SER A 86 -17.59 -7.17 -13.95
C SER A 86 -18.82 -7.25 -13.07
N ALA A 87 -18.77 -6.66 -11.88
CA ALA A 87 -19.95 -6.30 -11.11
C ALA A 87 -20.16 -4.79 -11.25
N ALA A 88 -21.07 -4.41 -12.14
CA ALA A 88 -21.61 -3.07 -12.21
C ALA A 88 -22.25 -2.72 -10.86
N VAL A 89 -21.79 -1.66 -10.20
CA VAL A 89 -22.49 -1.06 -9.05
C VAL A 89 -22.65 0.43 -9.27
N GLY A 90 -23.89 0.77 -9.65
CA GLY A 90 -24.65 1.98 -9.35
C GLY A 90 -23.91 3.28 -9.07
N ALA A 91 -24.11 4.24 -9.97
CA ALA A 91 -23.90 5.66 -9.71
C ALA A 91 -24.75 6.14 -8.50
N PRO A 92 -24.19 6.92 -7.56
CA PRO A 92 -25.01 7.68 -6.64
C PRO A 92 -25.64 8.87 -7.37
N ALA A 93 -26.97 8.91 -7.33
CA ALA A 93 -27.79 9.98 -7.89
C ALA A 93 -27.40 11.35 -7.32
N ALA A 94 -27.22 12.32 -8.23
CA ALA A 94 -27.21 13.73 -7.89
C ALA A 94 -28.56 14.10 -7.24
N LYS A 95 -28.55 14.63 -6.01
CA LYS A 95 -29.70 15.40 -5.51
C LYS A 95 -29.58 16.82 -6.05
N PRO A 96 -30.52 17.32 -6.86
CA PRO A 96 -30.61 18.74 -7.12
C PRO A 96 -31.17 19.44 -5.87
N GLY A 97 -30.61 20.60 -5.56
CA GLY A 97 -31.05 21.45 -4.48
C GLY A 97 -32.40 22.12 -4.77
N SER A 98 -33.23 22.16 -3.74
CA SER A 98 -34.13 23.25 -3.35
C SER A 98 -34.66 22.92 -1.96
#